data_AF-A0A969DQ09-F1
#
_entry.id   AF-A0A969DQ09-F1
#
_cell.length_a   1.000
_cell.length_b   1.000
_cell.length_c   1.000
_cell.angle_alpha   90.00
_cell.angle_beta   90.00
_cell.angle_gamma   90.00
#
_symmetry.space_group_name_H-M   'P 1'
#
loop_
_entity.id
_entity.type
_entity.pdbx_description
1 polymer ?
#
loop_
_entity_poly.entity_id
_entity_poly.type
_entity_poly.pdbx_seq_one_letter_code
_entity_poly.pdbx_strand_id
1 'polypeptide(L)'
;MEELFQLGLIKVVFATETLAAGINMPARTTVISSLSKRTDFGHRLLNPSEFLQMSGRAGRRGLDDKGYVITLQTAFEGATDAAYLAMADADPW
;
A
#
# COMPACT_ATOMS: atom_id res chain seq x y z
N MET A 1 16.94 2.81 -10.07
CA MET A 1 16.30 2.99 -8.73
C MET A 1 16.05 1.65 -8.06
N GLU A 2 15.36 0.71 -8.72
CA GLU A 2 15.05 -0.61 -8.14
C GLU A 2 16.29 -1.37 -7.67
N GLU A 3 17.35 -1.40 -8.48
CA GLU A 3 18.62 -2.04 -8.12
C GLU A 3 19.24 -1.45 -6.84
N LEU A 4 19.23 -0.12 -6.69
CA LEU A 4 19.73 0.54 -5.47
C LEU A 4 18.87 0.24 -4.24
N PHE A 5 17.57 0.03 -4.42
CA PHE A 5 16.67 -0.39 -3.34
C PHE A 5 16.93 -1.85 -2.94
N GLN A 6 17.11 -2.74 -3.92
CA GLN A 6 17.45 -4.16 -3.68
C GLN A 6 18.81 -4.33 -3.02
N LEU A 7 19.80 -3.54 -3.41
CA LEU A 7 21.11 -3.45 -2.74
C LEU A 7 21.04 -2.82 -1.34
N GLY A 8 19.88 -2.30 -0.94
CA GLY A 8 19.67 -1.66 0.36
C GLY A 8 20.33 -0.29 0.49
N LEU A 9 20.75 0.34 -0.61
CA LEU A 9 21.31 1.69 -0.63
C LEU A 9 20.22 2.76 -0.53
N ILE A 10 19.02 2.45 -1.01
CA ILE A 10 17.80 3.24 -0.79
C ILE A 10 16.98 2.54 0.30
N LYS A 11 16.67 3.25 1.38
CA LYS A 11 15.88 2.70 2.51
C LYS A 11 14.39 3.07 2.44
N VAL A 12 14.06 4.15 1.75
CA VAL A 12 12.69 4.70 1.69
C VAL A 12 12.39 5.10 0.25
N VAL A 13 11.21 4.71 -0.21
CA VAL A 13 10.68 5.05 -1.53
C VAL A 13 9.29 5.64 -1.36
N PHE A 14 9.06 6.80 -1.99
CA PHE A 14 7.72 7.36 -2.15
C PHE A 14 7.24 7.03 -3.56
N ALA A 15 6.07 6.40 -3.66
CA ALA A 15 5.50 5.98 -4.93
C ALA A 15 4.03 6.41 -5.01
N THR A 16 3.61 6.79 -6.21
CA THR A 16 2.18 6.92 -6.56
C THR A 16 1.59 5.53 -6.81
N GLU A 17 0.26 5.43 -6.83
CA GLU A 17 -0.47 4.18 -7.13
C GLU A 17 0.08 3.49 -8.39
N THR A 18 0.21 4.24 -9.49
CA THR A 18 0.71 3.74 -10.77
C THR A 18 2.14 3.22 -10.71
N LEU A 19 3.01 3.90 -9.96
CA LEU A 19 4.39 3.44 -9.78
C LEU A 19 4.43 2.18 -8.92
N ALA A 20 3.65 2.13 -7.83
CA ALA A 20 3.58 0.99 -6.92
C ALA A 20 3.03 -0.29 -7.59
N ALA A 21 2.13 -0.14 -8.56
CA ALA A 21 1.63 -1.24 -9.37
C ALA A 21 2.71 -1.85 -10.29
N GLY A 22 3.57 -1.01 -10.87
CA GLY A 22 4.53 -1.41 -11.91
C GLY A 22 5.91 -1.89 -11.42
N ILE A 23 6.25 -1.69 -10.15
CA ILE A 23 7.58 -1.99 -9.61
C ILE A 23 7.66 -3.36 -8.93
N ASN A 24 8.80 -4.05 -9.08
CA ASN A 24 9.09 -5.29 -8.34
C ASN A 24 10.01 -5.00 -7.14
N MET A 25 9.51 -4.19 -6.21
CA MET A 25 10.24 -3.75 -5.00
C MET A 25 9.46 -4.10 -3.73
N PRO A 26 9.55 -5.35 -3.22
CA PRO A 26 8.98 -5.66 -1.90
C PRO A 26 9.78 -4.95 -0.80
N ALA A 27 9.08 -4.38 0.17
CA ALA A 27 9.63 -3.64 1.30
C ALA A 27 9.28 -4.36 2.61
N ARG A 28 10.05 -4.15 3.68
CA ARG A 28 9.66 -4.67 5.01
C ARG A 28 8.32 -4.07 5.47
N THR A 29 8.11 -2.80 5.15
CA THR A 29 6.95 -2.02 5.59
C THR A 29 6.40 -1.22 4.41
N THR A 30 5.08 -1.22 4.25
CA THR A 30 4.36 -0.29 3.37
C THR A 30 3.63 0.75 4.21
N VAL A 31 3.67 2.01 3.78
CA VAL A 31 2.87 3.10 4.35
C VAL A 31 1.86 3.56 3.31
N ILE A 32 0.57 3.48 3.65
CA ILE A 32 -0.53 3.98 2.84
C ILE A 32 -0.94 5.33 3.45
N SER A 33 -0.59 6.41 2.76
CA SER A 33 -0.76 7.78 3.28
C SER A 33 -2.19 8.29 3.24
N SER A 34 -3.05 7.70 2.43
CA SER A 34 -4.49 7.97 2.37
C SER A 34 -5.24 6.72 1.91
N LEU A 35 -6.41 6.49 2.50
CA LEU A 35 -7.32 5.38 2.19
C LEU A 35 -8.38 5.76 1.16
N SER A 36 -8.29 6.96 0.59
CA SER A 36 -9.18 7.46 -0.45
C SER A 36 -8.37 8.09 -1.57
N LYS A 37 -8.99 8.13 -2.75
CA LYS A 37 -8.38 8.74 -3.92
C LYS A 37 -9.38 9.61 -4.67
N ARG A 38 -8.85 10.58 -5.40
CA ARG A 38 -9.65 11.45 -6.26
C ARG A 38 -9.98 10.71 -7.55
N THR A 39 -11.23 10.84 -7.95
CA THR A 39 -11.82 10.33 -9.20
C THR A 39 -12.50 11.47 -9.93
N ASP A 40 -12.98 11.19 -11.15
CA ASP A 40 -13.77 12.15 -11.93
C ASP A 40 -15.09 12.53 -11.24
N PHE A 41 -15.56 11.70 -10.30
CA PHE A 41 -16.81 11.88 -9.56
C PHE A 41 -16.59 12.35 -8.11
N GLY A 42 -15.38 12.78 -7.76
CA GLY A 42 -15.02 13.21 -6.41
C GLY A 42 -14.10 12.23 -5.70
N HIS A 43 -14.07 12.26 -4.36
CA HIS A 43 -13.26 11.32 -3.58
C HIS A 43 -14.05 10.04 -3.31
N ARG A 44 -13.38 8.89 -3.49
CA ARG A 44 -13.87 7.60 -2.99
C ARG A 44 -12.82 6.92 -2.15
N LEU A 45 -13.27 6.06 -1.24
CA LEU A 45 -12.38 5.11 -0.59
C LEU A 45 -11.70 4.23 -1.65
N LEU A 46 -10.49 3.78 -1.36
CA LEU A 46 -9.84 2.71 -2.10
C LEU A 46 -10.79 1.50 -2.17
N ASN A 47 -10.69 0.74 -3.24
CA ASN A 47 -11.34 -0.56 -3.28
C ASN A 47 -10.43 -1.61 -2.62
N PRO A 48 -10.97 -2.77 -2.19
CA PRO A 48 -10.18 -3.83 -1.58
C PRO A 48 -8.98 -4.27 -2.43
N SER A 49 -9.12 -4.35 -3.75
CA SER A 49 -8.03 -4.74 -4.65
C SER A 49 -6.86 -3.76 -4.67
N GLU A 50 -7.14 -2.45 -4.67
CA GLU A 50 -6.14 -1.36 -4.57
C GLU A 50 -5.41 -1.43 -3.23
N PHE A 51 -6.15 -1.59 -2.14
CA PHE A 51 -5.58 -1.74 -0.80
C PHE A 51 -4.69 -2.98 -0.72
N LEU A 52 -5.16 -4.12 -1.24
CA LEU A 52 -4.40 -5.38 -1.27
C LEU A 52 -3.13 -5.25 -2.12
N GLN A 53 -3.20 -4.59 -3.27
CA GLN A 53 -2.04 -4.37 -4.13
C GLN A 53 -0.95 -3.56 -3.42
N MET A 54 -1.33 -2.50 -2.70
CA MET A 54 -0.39 -1.67 -1.95
C MET A 54 0.16 -2.41 -0.72
N SER A 55 -0.72 -2.96 0.11
CA SER A 55 -0.35 -3.69 1.33
C SER A 55 0.48 -4.93 1.04
N GLY A 56 0.24 -5.62 -0.08
CA GLY A 56 0.98 -6.80 -0.53
C GLY A 56 2.46 -6.56 -0.86
N ARG A 57 2.91 -5.30 -0.89
CA ARG A 57 4.35 -4.96 -0.99
C ARG A 57 5.08 -5.10 0.34
N ALA A 58 4.38 -5.23 1.45
CA ALA A 58 4.97 -5.39 2.77
C ALA A 58 5.39 -6.84 3.04
N GLY A 59 6.59 -7.01 3.59
CA GLY A 59 7.22 -8.29 3.87
C GLY A 59 8.04 -8.80 2.68
N ARG A 60 9.33 -9.04 2.91
CA ARG A 60 10.22 -9.64 1.90
C ARG A 60 10.38 -11.13 2.18
N ARG A 61 9.96 -11.96 1.23
CA ARG A 61 10.02 -13.43 1.33
C ARG A 61 11.45 -13.89 1.63
N GLY A 62 11.61 -14.66 2.72
CA GLY A 62 12.90 -15.19 3.16
C GLY A 62 13.81 -14.19 3.89
N LEU A 63 13.39 -12.93 4.07
CA LEU A 63 14.17 -11.90 4.75
C LEU A 63 13.46 -11.32 5.99
N ASP A 64 12.14 -11.26 5.99
CA ASP A 64 11.35 -10.74 7.10
C ASP A 64 10.35 -11.79 7.59
N ASP A 65 10.24 -11.96 8.91
CA ASP A 65 9.26 -12.87 9.53
C ASP A 65 7.81 -12.36 9.39
N LYS A 66 7.65 -11.03 9.29
CA LYS A 66 6.38 -10.33 9.17
C LYS A 66 6.53 -9.10 8.28
N GLY A 67 5.49 -8.81 7.49
CA GLY A 67 5.32 -7.53 6.82
C GLY A 67 4.49 -6.56 7.68
N TYR A 68 4.81 -5.27 7.61
CA TYR A 68 4.06 -4.23 8.31
C TYR A 68 3.33 -3.32 7.31
N VAL A 69 2.05 -3.08 7.56
CA VAL A 69 1.23 -2.14 6.79
C VAL A 69 0.81 -1.04 7.74
N ILE A 70 1.16 0.21 7.42
CA ILE A 70 0.83 1.38 8.23
C ILE A 70 -0.14 2.24 7.43
N THR A 71 -1.28 2.58 8.02
CA THR A 71 -2.24 3.53 7.48
C THR A 71 -2.21 4.81 8.31
N LEU A 72 -2.41 5.96 7.66
CA LEU A 72 -2.47 7.25 8.36
C LEU A 72 -3.93 7.64 8.60
N GLN A 73 -4.22 8.08 9.82
CA GLN A 73 -5.51 8.67 10.16
C GLN A 73 -5.57 10.11 9.66
N THR A 74 -6.70 10.47 9.04
CA THR A 74 -7.01 11.85 8.65
C THR A 74 -8.33 12.30 9.26
N ALA A 75 -8.80 13.50 8.91
CA ALA A 75 -10.12 13.97 9.32
C ALA A 75 -11.29 13.25 8.60
N PHE A 76 -11.01 12.53 7.51
CA PHE A 76 -12.03 11.91 6.65
C PHE A 76 -12.04 10.37 6.71
N GLU A 77 -10.94 9.76 7.14
CA GLU A 77 -10.75 8.30 7.14
C GLU A 77 -9.82 7.89 8.29
N GLY A 78 -10.02 6.68 8.81
CA GLY A 78 -9.28 6.20 9.97
C GLY A 78 -9.27 4.69 10.15
N ALA A 79 -9.15 4.25 11.39
CA ALA A 79 -8.93 2.83 11.72
C ALA A 79 -10.09 1.93 11.26
N THR A 80 -11.33 2.44 11.28
CA THR A 80 -12.51 1.70 10.82
C THR A 80 -12.46 1.44 9.32
N ASP A 81 -12.12 2.44 8.51
CA ASP A 81 -11.98 2.29 7.06
C ASP A 81 -10.81 1.35 6.71
N ALA A 82 -9.70 1.48 7.42
CA ALA A 82 -8.54 0.59 7.27
C ALA A 82 -8.91 -0.87 7.59
N ALA A 83 -9.65 -1.09 8.68
CA ALA A 83 -10.11 -2.42 9.07
C ALA A 83 -11.07 -3.01 8.05
N TYR A 84 -12.00 -2.21 7.53
CA TYR A 84 -12.90 -2.62 6.45
C TYR A 84 -12.12 -3.07 5.21
N LEU A 85 -11.19 -2.24 4.73
CA LEU A 85 -10.38 -2.56 3.55
C LEU A 85 -9.49 -3.79 3.74
N ALA A 86 -8.96 -4.00 4.95
CA ALA A 86 -8.10 -5.13 5.26
C ALA A 86 -8.87 -6.46 5.43
N MET A 87 -10.16 -6.40 5.75
CA MET A 87 -11.01 -7.58 5.95
C MET A 87 -11.91 -7.90 4.76
N ALA A 88 -12.06 -6.97 3.82
CA ALA A 88 -12.84 -7.18 2.61
C ALA A 88 -12.12 -8.14 1.65
N ASP A 89 -12.91 -8.97 0.97
CA ASP A 89 -12.40 -9.76 -0.16
C ASP A 89 -11.99 -8.85 -1.31
N ALA A 90 -10.97 -9.27 -2.07
CA ALA A 90 -10.59 -8.58 -3.29
C ALA A 90 -11.79 -8.49 -4.24
N ASP A 91 -11.91 -7.37 -4.97
CA ASP A 91 -13.01 -7.18 -5.90
C ASP A 91 -12.99 -8.29 -6.97
N PRO A 92 -14.15 -8.83 -7.39
CA PRO A 92 -14.21 -9.99 -8.30
C PRO A 92 -13.68 -9.75 -9.73
N TRP A 93 -13.23 -8.54 -10.06
CA TRP A 93 -12.90 -8.13 -11.43
C TRP A 93 -11.80 -7.06 -11.48
#